data_AF-A0A7Y2G0I1-F1
#
_entry.id   AF-A0A7Y2G0I1-F1
#
_cell.length_a   1.000
_cell.length_b   1.000
_cell.length_c   1.000
_cell.angle_alpha   90.00
_cell.angle_beta   90.00
_cell.angle_gamma   90.00
#
_symmetry.space_group_name_H-M   'P 1'
#
loop_
_entity.id
_entity.type
_entity.pdbx_description
1 polymer ?
#
loop_
_entity_poly.entity_id
_entity_poly.type
_entity_poly.pdbx_seq_one_letter_code
_entity_poly.pdbx_strand_id
1 'polypeptide(L)'
;MTSTKLRDWLEIVGLFSVVASLIFVGMQMRQEAAIAATDSVWSRSGAVTTLSELINNNSDVWIAGLRGEELTPAEEAEFQGMAEAVESYFVATYVRFTSFRAVSGGPEAQQAIDDYAYALYVHKGLRRVWRTQLNYWDAQNPASGVERSEVFTGTVESTLRQLDERAAPIPDEVRYVFW
;
A
#
# COMPACT_ATOMS: atom_id res chain seq x y z
N MET A 1 5.66 -26.79 60.29
CA MET A 1 6.16 -26.05 59.10
C MET A 1 6.67 -24.71 59.60
N THR A 2 7.96 -24.39 59.43
CA THR A 2 8.55 -23.17 59.98
C THR A 2 8.16 -21.95 59.15
N SER A 3 7.95 -20.79 59.79
CA SER A 3 7.53 -19.52 59.15
C SER A 3 8.41 -19.14 57.94
N THR A 4 9.69 -19.49 57.97
CA THR A 4 10.65 -19.31 56.87
C THR A 4 10.24 -20.07 55.61
N LYS A 5 9.83 -21.34 55.74
CA LYS A 5 9.41 -22.16 54.59
C LYS A 5 8.14 -21.63 53.91
N LEU A 6 7.25 -21.00 54.69
CA LEU A 6 6.03 -20.39 54.16
C LEU A 6 6.34 -19.11 53.38
N ARG A 7 7.29 -18.30 53.88
CA ARG A 7 7.77 -17.10 53.20
C ARG A 7 8.47 -17.42 51.88
N ASP A 8 9.36 -18.41 51.88
CA ASP A 8 10.04 -18.86 50.65
C ASP A 8 9.04 -19.35 49.60
N TRP A 9 7.99 -20.06 50.02
CA TRP A 9 6.92 -20.52 49.14
C TRP A 9 6.11 -19.36 48.54
N LEU A 10 5.78 -18.34 49.33
CA LEU A 10 5.07 -17.16 48.86
C LEU A 10 5.90 -16.35 47.86
N GLU A 11 7.21 -16.25 48.07
CA GLU A 11 8.13 -15.55 47.16
C GLU A 11 8.22 -16.27 45.81
N ILE A 12 8.32 -17.60 45.82
CA ILE A 12 8.32 -18.42 44.60
C ILE A 12 7.00 -18.26 43.83
N VAL A 13 5.86 -18.34 44.50
CA VAL A 13 4.55 -18.15 43.85
C VAL A 13 4.40 -16.75 43.28
N GLY A 14 4.90 -15.73 43.99
CA GLY A 14 4.94 -14.35 43.50
C GLY A 14 5.77 -14.20 42.22
N LEU A 15 6.98 -14.77 42.18
CA LEU A 15 7.84 -14.74 40.99
C LEU A 15 7.18 -15.46 39.80
N PHE A 16 6.58 -16.63 40.02
CA PHE A 16 5.86 -17.36 38.97
C PHE A 16 4.64 -16.60 38.45
N SER A 17 3.93 -15.86 39.31
CA SER A 17 2.80 -15.01 38.90
C SER A 17 3.25 -13.89 37.94
N VAL A 18 4.39 -13.25 38.22
CA VAL A 18 4.96 -12.21 37.35
C VAL A 18 5.43 -12.80 36.01
N VAL A 19 6.08 -13.97 36.02
CA VAL A 19 6.50 -14.63 34.78
C VAL A 19 5.28 -15.05 33.93
N ALA A 20 4.25 -15.59 34.56
CA ALA A 20 3.02 -15.97 33.88
C ALA A 20 2.28 -14.76 33.28
N SER A 21 2.24 -13.62 33.99
CA SER A 21 1.62 -12.41 33.46
C SER A 21 2.38 -11.85 32.25
N LEU A 22 3.71 -11.89 32.27
CA LEU A 22 4.54 -11.48 31.12
C LEU A 22 4.32 -12.38 29.90
N ILE A 23 4.23 -13.70 30.08
CA ILE A 23 3.93 -14.64 28.99
C ILE A 23 2.54 -14.37 28.41
N PHE A 24 1.55 -14.12 29.27
CA PHE A 24 0.19 -13.82 28.85
C PHE A 24 0.11 -12.55 28.00
N VAL A 25 0.76 -11.47 28.44
CA VAL A 25 0.83 -10.20 27.67
C VAL A 25 1.55 -10.42 26.33
N GLY A 26 2.67 -11.14 26.32
CA GLY A 26 3.38 -11.46 25.07
C GLY A 26 2.52 -12.28 24.10
N MET A 27 1.67 -13.17 24.61
CA MET A 27 0.74 -13.96 23.81
C MET A 27 -0.41 -13.11 23.25
N GLN A 28 -0.98 -12.21 24.06
CA GLN A 28 -2.02 -11.27 23.61
C GLN A 28 -1.51 -10.37 22.49
N MET A 29 -0.32 -9.78 22.64
CA MET A 29 0.29 -8.95 21.59
C MET A 29 0.50 -9.71 20.28
N ARG A 30 0.87 -11.00 20.35
CA ARG A 30 1.01 -11.84 19.15
C ARG A 30 -0.34 -12.14 18.48
N GLN A 31 -1.40 -12.32 19.26
CA GLN A 31 -2.75 -12.54 18.73
C GLN A 31 -3.29 -11.28 18.06
N GLU A 32 -3.15 -10.11 18.69
CA GLU A 32 -3.54 -8.83 18.11
C GLU A 32 -2.80 -8.55 16.79
N ALA A 33 -1.49 -8.81 16.76
CA ALA A 33 -0.70 -8.68 15.53
C ALA A 33 -1.16 -9.66 14.43
N ALA A 34 -1.52 -10.89 14.79
CA ALA A 34 -2.02 -11.88 13.83
C ALA A 34 -3.42 -11.52 13.29
N ILE A 35 -4.30 -10.98 14.13
CA ILE A 35 -5.63 -10.50 13.72
C ILE A 35 -5.49 -9.30 12.80
N ALA A 36 -4.69 -8.29 13.18
CA ALA A 36 -4.43 -7.11 12.36
C ALA A 36 -3.81 -7.47 10.99
N ALA A 37 -2.89 -8.45 10.96
CA ALA A 37 -2.33 -8.94 9.71
C ALA A 37 -3.37 -9.64 8.83
N THR A 38 -4.28 -10.42 9.43
CA THR A 38 -5.33 -11.14 8.72
C THR A 38 -6.39 -10.18 8.15
N ASP A 39 -6.85 -9.21 8.93
CA ASP A 39 -7.79 -8.18 8.49
C ASP A 39 -7.23 -7.33 7.34
N SER A 40 -5.93 -7.03 7.37
CA SER A 40 -5.23 -6.34 6.28
C SER A 40 -5.23 -7.15 4.98
N VAL A 41 -5.07 -8.48 5.05
CA VAL A 41 -5.09 -9.36 3.87
C VAL A 41 -6.50 -9.48 3.28
N TRP A 42 -7.54 -9.58 4.12
CA TRP A 42 -8.93 -9.66 3.65
C TRP A 42 -9.41 -8.35 3.01
N SER A 43 -9.09 -7.20 3.61
CA SER A 43 -9.41 -5.89 3.03
C SER A 43 -8.76 -5.71 1.65
N ARG A 44 -7.53 -6.21 1.46
CA ARG A 44 -6.81 -6.15 0.18
C ARG A 44 -7.38 -7.06 -0.89
N SER A 45 -7.74 -8.29 -0.53
CA SER A 45 -8.35 -9.23 -1.47
C SER A 45 -9.70 -8.71 -1.96
N GLY A 46 -10.45 -8.05 -1.06
CA GLY A 46 -11.65 -7.29 -1.41
C GLY A 46 -11.36 -6.17 -2.40
N ALA A 47 -10.36 -5.31 -2.12
CA ALA A 47 -10.01 -4.19 -3.00
C ALA A 47 -9.59 -4.63 -4.42
N VAL A 48 -8.80 -5.70 -4.56
CA VAL A 48 -8.40 -6.23 -5.88
C VAL A 48 -9.60 -6.81 -6.64
N THR A 49 -10.49 -7.51 -5.93
CA THR A 49 -11.72 -8.06 -6.53
C THR A 49 -12.63 -6.94 -7.01
N THR A 50 -12.85 -5.92 -6.17
CA THR A 50 -13.64 -4.74 -6.52
C THR A 50 -13.04 -3.97 -7.69
N LEU A 51 -11.71 -3.79 -7.74
CA LEU A 51 -11.04 -3.18 -8.89
C LEU A 51 -11.26 -4.00 -10.18
N SER A 52 -11.13 -5.33 -10.08
CA SER A 52 -11.35 -6.22 -11.22
C SER A 52 -12.79 -6.15 -11.73
N GLU A 53 -13.77 -6.12 -10.81
CA GLU A 53 -15.18 -5.95 -11.15
C GLU A 53 -15.47 -4.58 -11.79
N LEU A 54 -14.90 -3.49 -11.24
CA LEU A 54 -15.04 -2.15 -11.80
C LEU A 54 -14.48 -2.04 -13.21
N ILE A 55 -13.28 -2.58 -13.45
CA ILE A 55 -12.64 -2.60 -14.77
C ILE A 55 -13.46 -3.48 -15.73
N ASN A 56 -13.91 -4.65 -15.31
CA ASN A 56 -14.69 -5.54 -16.16
C ASN A 56 -16.04 -4.93 -16.57
N ASN A 57 -16.71 -4.23 -15.65
CA ASN A 57 -18.00 -3.60 -15.91
C ASN A 57 -17.89 -2.32 -16.76
N ASN A 58 -16.71 -1.66 -16.80
CA ASN A 58 -16.48 -0.40 -17.51
C ASN A 58 -15.21 -0.47 -18.38
N SER A 59 -15.01 -1.61 -19.06
CA SER A 59 -13.75 -1.92 -19.75
C SER A 59 -13.43 -0.98 -20.90
N ASP A 60 -14.46 -0.47 -21.58
CA ASP A 60 -14.37 0.55 -22.63
C ASP A 60 -13.90 1.88 -22.07
N VAL A 61 -14.50 2.35 -20.96
CA VAL A 61 -14.10 3.56 -20.24
C VAL A 61 -12.67 3.44 -19.74
N TRP A 62 -12.30 2.27 -19.18
CA TRP A 62 -10.93 2.00 -18.73
C TRP A 62 -9.92 2.11 -19.88
N ILE A 63 -10.17 1.43 -21.00
CA ILE A 63 -9.26 1.44 -22.15
C ILE A 63 -9.13 2.85 -22.75
N ALA A 64 -10.25 3.56 -22.95
CA ALA A 64 -10.27 4.91 -23.48
C ALA A 64 -9.53 5.89 -22.54
N GLY A 65 -9.82 5.79 -21.24
CA GLY A 65 -9.14 6.56 -20.20
C GLY A 65 -7.64 6.31 -20.17
N LEU A 66 -7.17 5.05 -20.19
CA LEU A 66 -5.74 4.72 -20.21
C LEU A 66 -4.98 5.37 -21.39
N ARG A 67 -5.63 5.45 -22.56
CA ARG A 67 -5.09 6.08 -23.77
C ARG A 67 -5.12 7.61 -23.73
N GLY A 68 -5.88 8.19 -22.80
CA GLY A 68 -6.14 9.62 -22.71
C GLY A 68 -7.08 10.10 -23.82
N GLU A 69 -8.01 9.25 -24.25
CA GLU A 69 -9.12 9.65 -25.12
C GLU A 69 -10.07 10.59 -24.36
N GLU A 70 -10.91 11.33 -25.10
CA GLU A 70 -11.90 12.22 -24.49
C GLU A 70 -13.04 11.38 -23.90
N LEU A 71 -13.28 11.56 -22.61
CA LEU A 71 -14.35 10.90 -21.85
C LEU A 71 -15.45 11.92 -21.54
N THR A 72 -16.70 11.48 -21.48
CA THR A 72 -17.77 12.28 -20.90
C THR A 72 -17.52 12.54 -19.42
N PRO A 73 -18.14 13.56 -18.80
CA PRO A 73 -17.95 13.82 -17.37
C PRO A 73 -18.29 12.63 -16.46
N ALA A 74 -19.23 11.77 -16.85
CA ALA A 74 -19.58 10.58 -16.10
C ALA A 74 -18.50 9.49 -16.22
N GLU A 75 -18.05 9.20 -17.44
CA GLU A 75 -16.97 8.25 -17.71
C GLU A 75 -15.64 8.70 -17.09
N GLU A 76 -15.35 10.00 -17.08
CA GLU A 76 -14.16 10.55 -16.43
C GLU A 76 -14.18 10.27 -14.92
N ALA A 77 -15.35 10.38 -14.27
CA ALA A 77 -15.48 10.06 -12.84
C ALA A 77 -15.28 8.56 -12.58
N GLU A 78 -15.80 7.69 -13.45
CA GLU A 78 -15.57 6.24 -13.38
C GLU A 78 -14.10 5.89 -13.58
N PHE A 79 -13.45 6.48 -14.59
CA PHE A 79 -12.03 6.32 -14.85
C PHE A 79 -11.17 6.79 -13.67
N GLN A 80 -11.50 7.95 -13.09
CA GLN A 80 -10.80 8.46 -11.91
C GLN A 80 -10.90 7.48 -10.73
N GLY A 81 -12.09 6.93 -10.46
CA GLY A 81 -12.26 5.93 -9.40
C GLY A 81 -11.44 4.66 -9.62
N MET A 82 -11.37 4.16 -10.87
CA MET A 82 -10.51 3.02 -11.22
C MET A 82 -9.02 3.35 -11.08
N ALA A 83 -8.59 4.53 -11.51
CA ALA A 83 -7.20 4.98 -11.39
C ALA A 83 -6.77 5.16 -9.93
N GLU A 84 -7.65 5.66 -9.06
CA GLU A 84 -7.44 5.77 -7.61
C GLU A 84 -7.27 4.40 -6.94
N ALA A 85 -8.07 3.42 -7.36
CA ALA A 85 -7.96 2.06 -6.87
C ALA A 85 -6.64 1.39 -7.31
N VAL A 86 -6.17 1.65 -8.54
CA VAL A 86 -4.84 1.22 -9.01
C VAL A 86 -3.72 1.85 -8.18
N GLU A 87 -3.74 3.16 -7.96
CA GLU A 87 -2.74 3.82 -7.09
C GLU A 87 -2.74 3.20 -5.68
N SER A 88 -3.92 3.04 -5.10
CA SER A 88 -4.10 2.47 -3.76
C SER A 88 -3.51 1.06 -3.66
N TYR A 89 -3.63 0.25 -4.72
CA TYR A 89 -3.02 -1.07 -4.80
C TYR A 89 -1.48 -1.00 -4.71
N PHE A 90 -0.84 -0.12 -5.47
CA PHE A 90 0.62 0.03 -5.45
C PHE A 90 1.12 0.62 -4.13
N VAL A 91 0.43 1.62 -3.59
CA VAL A 91 0.74 2.18 -2.27
C VAL A 91 0.63 1.11 -1.18
N ALA A 92 -0.44 0.32 -1.17
CA ALA A 92 -0.62 -0.77 -0.20
C ALA A 92 0.48 -1.84 -0.33
N THR A 93 0.90 -2.14 -1.57
CA THR A 93 2.00 -3.07 -1.86
C THR A 93 3.33 -2.53 -1.35
N TYR A 94 3.64 -1.27 -1.61
CA TYR A 94 4.83 -0.60 -1.07
C TYR A 94 4.82 -0.61 0.47
N VAL A 95 3.73 -0.16 1.10
CA VAL A 95 3.59 -0.12 2.56
C VAL A 95 3.75 -1.52 3.16
N ARG A 96 3.23 -2.56 2.50
CA ARG A 96 3.42 -3.96 2.95
C ARG A 96 4.91 -4.31 3.04
N PHE A 97 5.68 -4.01 2.00
CA PHE A 97 7.09 -4.41 1.94
C PHE A 97 7.97 -3.57 2.88
N THR A 98 7.60 -2.32 3.15
CA THR A 98 8.30 -1.47 4.10
C THR A 98 7.90 -1.71 5.57
N SER A 99 6.66 -2.14 5.83
CA SER A 99 6.18 -2.37 7.20
C SER A 99 6.55 -3.75 7.75
N PHE A 100 6.66 -4.77 6.90
CA PHE A 100 6.85 -6.16 7.36
C PHE A 100 8.31 -6.56 7.54
N ARG A 101 9.24 -5.88 6.87
CA ARG A 101 10.68 -6.06 7.07
C ARG A 101 11.20 -4.79 7.73
N ALA A 102 11.87 -4.91 8.88
CA ALA A 102 12.58 -3.81 9.55
C ALA A 102 13.75 -3.21 8.72
N VAL A 103 13.78 -3.50 7.42
CA VAL A 103 14.70 -2.95 6.42
C VAL A 103 13.84 -2.11 5.48
N SER A 104 13.86 -0.80 5.73
CA SER A 104 13.30 0.22 4.85
C SER A 104 13.82 0.02 3.43
N GLY A 105 12.92 -0.23 2.47
CA GLY A 105 13.26 -0.21 1.04
C GLY A 105 13.89 -1.48 0.47
N GLY A 106 13.43 -2.67 0.88
CA GLY A 106 13.81 -3.92 0.21
C GLY A 106 13.47 -3.92 -1.31
N PRO A 107 14.09 -4.82 -2.11
CA PRO A 107 13.89 -4.88 -3.57
C PRO A 107 12.42 -4.93 -3.99
N GLU A 108 11.57 -5.58 -3.19
CA GLU A 108 10.14 -5.71 -3.47
C GLU A 108 9.37 -4.38 -3.29
N ALA A 109 9.81 -3.51 -2.37
CA ALA A 109 9.23 -2.18 -2.22
C ALA A 109 9.60 -1.27 -3.40
N GLN A 110 10.86 -1.37 -3.86
CA GLN A 110 11.33 -0.66 -5.04
C GLN A 110 10.61 -1.16 -6.29
N GLN A 111 10.39 -2.47 -6.42
CA GLN A 111 9.63 -3.03 -7.53
C GLN A 111 8.21 -2.44 -7.62
N ALA A 112 7.51 -2.29 -6.50
CA ALA A 112 6.18 -1.66 -6.51
C ALA A 112 6.21 -0.19 -7.00
N ILE A 113 7.28 0.55 -6.68
CA ILE A 113 7.51 1.91 -7.17
C ILE A 113 7.78 1.89 -8.69
N ASP A 114 8.68 1.01 -9.13
CA ASP A 114 9.09 0.90 -10.53
C ASP A 114 7.91 0.49 -11.41
N ASP A 115 7.13 -0.50 -10.98
CA ASP A 115 5.94 -0.98 -11.69
C ASP A 115 4.89 0.13 -11.82
N TYR A 116 4.65 0.91 -10.75
CA TYR A 116 3.69 2.02 -10.81
C TYR A 116 4.19 3.18 -11.67
N ALA A 117 5.45 3.59 -11.50
CA ALA A 117 6.06 4.63 -12.32
C ALA A 117 6.03 4.25 -13.80
N TYR A 118 6.26 2.98 -14.11
CA TYR A 118 6.15 2.45 -15.46
C TYR A 118 4.70 2.44 -15.98
N ALA A 119 3.72 2.07 -15.16
CA ALA A 119 2.31 2.17 -15.54
C ALA A 119 1.90 3.62 -15.89
N LEU A 120 2.36 4.60 -15.10
CA LEU A 120 2.16 6.02 -15.37
C LEU A 120 2.91 6.48 -16.64
N TYR A 121 4.07 5.91 -16.94
CA TYR A 121 4.83 6.19 -18.15
C TYR A 121 4.08 5.73 -19.41
N VAL A 122 3.55 4.50 -19.39
CA VAL A 122 2.85 3.90 -20.53
C VAL A 122 1.46 4.49 -20.74
N HIS A 123 0.72 4.76 -19.65
CA HIS A 123 -0.68 5.16 -19.72
C HIS A 123 -0.87 6.64 -19.38
N LYS A 124 -0.98 7.47 -20.43
CA LYS A 124 -1.15 8.92 -20.32
C LYS A 124 -2.33 9.33 -19.44
N GLY A 125 -3.44 8.59 -19.49
CA GLY A 125 -4.61 8.84 -18.65
C GLY A 125 -4.33 8.69 -17.16
N LEU A 126 -3.64 7.61 -16.77
CA LEU A 126 -3.25 7.40 -15.37
C LEU A 126 -2.34 8.51 -14.88
N ARG A 127 -1.36 8.90 -15.70
CA ARG A 127 -0.46 10.02 -15.38
C ARG A 127 -1.21 11.33 -15.19
N ARG A 128 -2.21 11.62 -16.02
CA ARG A 128 -3.06 12.81 -15.88
C ARG A 128 -3.81 12.80 -14.55
N VAL A 129 -4.51 11.72 -14.23
CA VAL A 129 -5.28 11.59 -12.97
C VAL A 129 -4.36 11.73 -11.76
N TRP A 130 -3.25 11.01 -11.75
CA TRP A 130 -2.26 11.06 -10.67
C TRP A 130 -1.72 12.47 -10.44
N ARG A 131 -1.38 13.21 -11.51
CA ARG A 131 -0.94 14.61 -11.41
C ARG A 131 -2.03 15.53 -10.88
N THR A 132 -3.27 15.37 -11.31
CA THR A 132 -4.40 16.13 -10.78
C THR A 132 -4.57 15.91 -9.28
N GLN A 133 -4.44 14.67 -8.82
CA GLN A 133 -4.51 14.34 -7.41
C GLN A 133 -3.36 14.96 -6.61
N LEU A 134 -2.12 14.85 -7.09
CA LEU A 134 -0.97 15.49 -6.43
C LEU A 134 -1.18 16.99 -6.25
N ASN A 135 -1.61 17.68 -7.30
CA ASN A 135 -1.90 19.11 -7.24
C ASN A 135 -3.02 19.43 -6.24
N TYR A 136 -4.06 18.60 -6.20
CA TYR A 136 -5.17 18.76 -5.24
C TYR A 136 -4.69 18.57 -3.80
N TRP A 137 -3.88 17.55 -3.54
CA TRP A 137 -3.29 17.28 -2.23
C TRP A 137 -2.40 18.44 -1.77
N ASP A 138 -1.49 18.90 -2.63
CA ASP A 138 -0.59 20.02 -2.33
C ASP A 138 -1.38 21.31 -2.01
N ALA A 139 -2.48 21.55 -2.72
CA ALA A 139 -3.35 22.70 -2.48
C ALA A 139 -4.12 22.61 -1.15
N GLN A 140 -4.55 21.42 -0.75
CA GLN A 140 -5.31 21.22 0.49
C GLN A 140 -4.43 21.11 1.73
N ASN A 141 -3.19 20.66 1.58
CA ASN A 141 -2.31 20.30 2.67
C ASN A 141 -0.94 21.02 2.63
N PRO A 142 -0.88 22.36 2.43
CA PRO A 142 0.40 23.05 2.24
C PRO A 142 1.31 23.03 3.47
N ALA A 143 0.79 22.63 4.64
CA ALA A 143 1.51 22.65 5.93
C ALA A 143 1.42 21.34 6.73
N SER A 144 0.68 20.33 6.26
CA SER A 144 0.26 19.26 7.17
C SER A 144 1.30 18.19 7.43
N GLY A 145 2.35 18.05 6.61
CA GLY A 145 3.37 17.00 6.79
C GLY A 145 2.76 15.60 6.94
N VAL A 146 1.49 15.43 6.55
CA VAL A 146 0.79 14.16 6.56
C VAL A 146 1.37 13.39 5.39
N GLU A 147 2.34 12.55 5.70
CA GLU A 147 3.09 11.73 4.76
C GLU A 147 2.11 10.84 3.97
N ARG A 148 1.62 11.33 2.84
CA ARG A 148 1.31 10.46 1.71
C ARG A 148 2.63 9.88 1.26
N SER A 149 3.14 8.86 1.98
CA SER A 149 4.50 8.31 1.90
C SER A 149 5.37 9.15 0.98
N GLU A 150 5.87 10.31 1.46
CA GLU A 150 6.58 11.27 0.60
C GLU A 150 7.70 10.56 -0.16
N VAL A 151 8.26 9.53 0.48
CA VAL A 151 9.17 8.55 -0.09
C VAL A 151 8.59 7.83 -1.31
N PHE A 152 7.38 7.26 -1.24
CA PHE A 152 6.74 6.59 -2.39
C PHE A 152 6.49 7.57 -3.53
N THR A 153 5.77 8.67 -3.26
CA THR A 153 5.40 9.65 -4.28
C THR A 153 6.65 10.26 -4.94
N GLY A 154 7.61 10.71 -4.13
CA GLY A 154 8.86 11.30 -4.63
C GLY A 154 9.73 10.30 -5.40
N THR A 155 9.77 9.03 -5.00
CA THR A 155 10.53 8.01 -5.73
C THR A 155 9.82 7.62 -7.04
N VAL A 156 8.49 7.54 -7.05
CA VAL A 156 7.71 7.36 -8.29
C VAL A 156 7.97 8.51 -9.25
N GLU A 157 7.93 9.77 -8.80
CA GLU A 157 8.26 10.93 -9.63
C GLU A 157 9.68 10.89 -10.19
N SER A 158 10.67 10.57 -9.34
CA SER A 158 12.07 10.45 -9.75
C SER A 158 12.25 9.36 -10.80
N THR A 159 11.60 8.21 -10.62
CA THR A 159 11.66 7.06 -11.53
C THR A 159 10.96 7.38 -12.85
N LEU A 160 9.78 7.99 -12.80
CA LEU A 160 9.04 8.44 -13.97
C LEU A 160 9.85 9.45 -14.80
N ARG A 161 10.54 10.39 -14.14
CA ARG A 161 11.44 11.34 -14.83
C ARG A 161 12.61 10.62 -15.52
N GLN A 162 13.21 9.61 -14.88
CA GLN A 162 14.27 8.82 -15.52
C GLN A 162 13.76 8.05 -16.74
N LEU A 163 12.53 7.52 -16.70
CA LEU A 163 11.89 6.86 -17.84
C LEU A 163 11.65 7.85 -18.99
N ASP A 164 11.16 9.06 -18.69
CA ASP A 164 10.97 10.13 -19.66
C ASP A 164 12.28 10.56 -20.33
N GLU A 165 13.35 10.76 -19.55
CA GLU A 165 14.67 11.19 -20.05
C GLU A 165 15.34 10.15 -20.96
N ARG A 166 15.14 8.86 -20.67
CA ARG A 166 15.73 7.77 -21.45
C ARG A 166 14.96 7.46 -22.73
N ALA A 167 13.75 8.00 -22.89
CA ALA A 167 12.79 7.55 -23.90
C ALA A 167 12.71 6.01 -23.93
N ALA A 168 12.64 5.40 -22.74
CA ALA A 168 12.80 3.96 -22.58
C ALA A 168 11.77 3.23 -23.45
N PRO A 169 12.19 2.27 -24.31
CA PRO A 169 11.25 1.52 -25.10
C PRO A 169 10.30 0.75 -24.17
N ILE A 170 9.02 0.77 -24.48
CA ILE A 170 7.99 0.01 -23.78
C ILE A 170 8.26 -1.48 -24.06
N PRO A 171 8.71 -2.30 -23.11
CA PRO A 171 8.99 -3.71 -23.39
C PRO A 171 7.67 -4.45 -23.69
N ASP A 172 7.70 -5.36 -24.64
CA ASP A 172 6.51 -6.09 -25.09
C ASP A 172 5.87 -6.94 -23.97
N GLU A 173 6.64 -7.33 -22.96
CA GLU A 173 6.22 -8.16 -21.82
C GLU A 173 5.31 -7.41 -20.82
N VAL A 174 5.32 -6.08 -20.82
CA VAL A 174 4.64 -5.27 -19.80
C VAL A 174 3.21 -4.88 -20.19
N ARG A 175 2.68 -5.45 -21.28
CA ARG A 175 1.27 -5.24 -21.69
C ARG A 175 0.26 -5.81 -20.68
N TYR A 176 0.70 -6.58 -19.68
CA TYR A 176 -0.16 -7.42 -18.84
C TYR A 176 -0.26 -7.01 -17.36
N VAL A 177 0.31 -5.89 -16.92
CA VAL A 177 0.29 -5.53 -15.48
C VAL A 177 -1.14 -5.32 -14.94
N PHE A 178 -2.14 -5.14 -15.82
CA PHE A 178 -3.55 -4.97 -15.46
C PHE A 178 -4.51 -5.96 -16.14
N TRP A 179 -4.03 -7.11 -16.63
CA TRP A 179 -4.84 -8.16 -17.27
C TRP A 179 -4.61 -9.55 -16.69
#